data_AF-A0A0G0FQB4-F1
#
_entry.id   AF-A0A0G0FQB4-F1
#
_cell.length_a   1.000
_cell.length_b   1.000
_cell.length_c   1.000
_cell.angle_alpha   90.00
_cell.angle_beta   90.00
_cell.angle_gamma   90.00
#
_symmetry.space_group_name_H-M   'P 1'
#
loop_
_entity.id
_entity.type
_entity.pdbx_description
1 polymer ?
#
loop_
_entity_poly.entity_id
_entity_poly.type
_entity_poly.pdbx_seq_one_letter_code
_entity_poly.pdbx_strand_id
1 'polypeptide(L)'
;MNESETRAEYIDPKLKASGWGEGESKVLREFRVTDGKIQIGGTRGKPEIADYILVYKNHKIGVIEAKAENLSVTEGVAQAKAYAQKLHIDYTYQSF
;
A
#
# COMPACT_ATOMS: atom_id res chain seq x y z
N MET A 1 2.53 17.56 9.06
CA MET A 1 1.49 16.69 8.51
C MET A 1 1.93 15.26 8.77
N ASN A 2 1.18 14.53 9.59
CA ASN A 2 1.47 13.12 9.87
C ASN A 2 0.86 12.22 8.79
N GLU A 3 1.41 11.03 8.57
CA GLU A 3 0.90 10.08 7.56
C GLU A 3 -0.60 9.81 7.70
N SER A 4 -1.14 9.70 8.92
CA SER A 4 -2.57 9.51 9.14
C SER A 4 -3.43 10.67 8.66
N GLU A 5 -2.92 11.91 8.72
CA GLU A 5 -3.63 13.10 8.21
C GLU A 5 -3.57 13.12 6.68
N THR A 6 -2.40 12.85 6.08
CA THR A 6 -2.26 12.76 4.61
C THR A 6 -3.18 11.68 4.03
N ARG A 7 -3.29 10.54 4.71
CA ARG A 7 -4.20 9.44 4.36
C ARG A 7 -5.65 9.89 4.31
N ALA A 8 -6.15 10.47 5.40
CA ALA A 8 -7.55 10.85 5.53
C ALA A 8 -7.93 12.07 4.68
N GLU A 9 -7.03 13.05 4.54
CA GLU A 9 -7.32 14.31 3.83
C GLU A 9 -7.07 14.24 2.33
N TYR A 10 -6.14 13.40 1.86
CA TYR A 10 -5.75 13.36 0.43
C TYR A 10 -6.05 12.03 -0.25
N ILE A 11 -5.75 10.90 0.40
CA ILE A 11 -5.85 9.58 -0.25
C ILE A 11 -7.28 9.07 -0.24
N ASP A 12 -7.91 9.04 0.93
CA ASP A 12 -9.30 8.60 1.10
C ASP A 12 -10.30 9.34 0.18
N PRO A 13 -10.29 10.68 0.06
CA PRO A 13 -11.20 11.37 -0.86
C PRO A 13 -10.86 11.13 -2.33
N LYS A 14 -9.58 10.98 -2.70
CA LYS A 14 -9.21 10.65 -4.09
C LYS A 14 -9.64 9.25 -4.48
N LEU A 15 -9.51 8.29 -3.57
CA LEU A 15 -9.97 6.92 -3.78
C LEU A 15 -11.49 6.90 -3.98
N LYS A 16 -12.22 7.55 -3.08
CA LYS A 16 -13.68 7.66 -3.19
C LYS A 16 -14.12 8.38 -4.46
N ALA A 17 -13.49 9.50 -4.81
CA ALA A 17 -13.78 10.24 -6.04
C ALA A 17 -13.48 9.42 -7.31
N SER A 18 -12.54 8.47 -7.24
CA SER A 18 -12.22 7.53 -8.33
C SER A 18 -13.13 6.30 -8.34
N GLY A 19 -14.13 6.22 -7.45
CA GLY A 19 -15.07 5.09 -7.35
C GLY A 19 -14.54 3.87 -6.60
N TRP A 20 -13.40 3.99 -5.90
CA TRP A 20 -12.84 2.90 -5.09
C TRP A 20 -13.60 2.74 -3.77
N GLY A 21 -14.02 1.50 -3.48
CA GLY A 21 -14.84 1.17 -2.31
C GLY A 21 -16.33 1.05 -2.60
N GLU A 22 -16.73 1.21 -3.87
CA GLU A 22 -18.10 1.03 -4.33
C GLU A 22 -18.21 -0.16 -5.30
N GLY A 23 -19.35 -0.86 -5.26
CA GLY A 23 -19.65 -2.00 -6.13
C GLY A 23 -18.67 -3.17 -5.99
N GLU A 24 -17.99 -3.50 -7.09
CA GLU A 24 -17.01 -4.60 -7.16
C GLU A 24 -15.59 -4.19 -6.76
N SER A 25 -15.39 -2.91 -6.40
CA SER A 25 -14.12 -2.37 -5.95
C SER A 25 -14.06 -2.30 -4.42
N LYS A 26 -12.89 -2.61 -3.85
CA LYS A 26 -12.62 -2.59 -2.41
C LYS A 26 -11.24 -2.02 -2.17
N VAL A 27 -11.09 -1.37 -1.03
CA VAL A 27 -9.80 -0.85 -0.56
C VAL A 27 -9.49 -1.51 0.76
N LEU A 28 -8.38 -2.22 0.84
CA LEU A 28 -7.87 -2.80 2.09
C LEU A 28 -6.81 -1.86 2.66
N ARG A 29 -6.99 -1.41 3.90
CA ARG A 29 -6.03 -0.55 4.59
C ARG A 29 -5.09 -1.38 5.46
N GLU A 30 -3.85 -0.92 5.63
CA GLU A 30 -2.85 -1.56 6.50
C GLU A 30 -2.70 -3.07 6.20
N PHE A 31 -2.65 -3.41 4.91
CA PHE A 31 -2.64 -4.79 4.46
C PHE A 31 -1.27 -5.42 4.70
N ARG A 32 -1.23 -6.46 5.52
CA ARG A 32 0.01 -7.21 5.78
C ARG A 32 0.42 -8.00 4.53
N VAL A 33 1.46 -7.52 3.86
CA VAL A 33 2.03 -8.11 2.64
C VAL A 33 2.83 -9.36 2.99
N THR A 34 3.70 -9.26 4.00
CA THR A 34 4.50 -10.40 4.49
C THR A 34 4.49 -10.45 6.01
N ASP A 35 4.59 -11.67 6.56
CA ASP A 35 4.76 -11.85 8.00
C ASP A 35 6.16 -11.40 8.49
N GLY A 36 7.08 -11.13 7.55
CA GLY A 36 8.49 -10.85 7.78
C GLY A 36 9.37 -11.93 7.13
N LYS A 37 10.50 -11.54 6.52
CA LYS A 37 11.48 -12.52 6.01
C LYS A 37 12.10 -13.29 7.17
N ILE A 38 12.22 -14.61 7.05
CA ILE A 38 12.99 -15.42 7.99
C ILE A 38 14.46 -15.02 7.85
N GLN A 39 15.04 -14.48 8.92
CA GLN A 39 16.46 -14.15 8.97
C GLN A 39 17.25 -15.35 9.51
N ILE A 40 18.51 -15.45 9.10
CA ILE A 40 19.43 -16.48 9.59
C ILE A 40 19.60 -16.26 11.10
N GLY A 41 19.14 -17.23 11.89
CA GLY A 41 19.05 -17.12 13.36
C GLY A 41 17.67 -17.44 13.94
N GLY A 42 16.66 -17.72 13.11
CA GLY A 42 15.31 -18.11 13.57
C GLY A 42 14.41 -16.93 13.93
N THR A 43 14.93 -15.71 13.87
CA THR A 43 14.18 -14.47 14.05
C THR A 43 13.44 -14.11 12.76
N ARG A 44 12.15 -13.78 12.87
CA ARG A 44 11.41 -13.14 11.77
C ARG A 44 11.79 -11.67 11.71
N GLY A 45 12.10 -11.18 10.51
CA GLY A 45 12.26 -9.75 10.25
C GLY A 45 10.94 -9.00 10.46
N LYS A 46 10.97 -7.67 10.33
CA LYS A 46 9.76 -6.85 10.47
C LYS A 46 8.73 -7.23 9.39
N PRO A 47 7.45 -7.37 9.75
CA PRO A 47 6.40 -7.56 8.77
C PRO A 47 6.31 -6.35 7.85
N GLU A 48 6.07 -6.63 6.58
CA GLU A 48 5.85 -5.60 5.57
C GLU A 48 4.35 -5.36 5.47
N ILE A 49 3.93 -4.13 5.72
CA ILE A 49 2.54 -3.71 5.75
C ILE A 49 2.40 -2.60 4.71
N ALA A 50 1.48 -2.78 3.79
CA ALA A 50 1.14 -1.78 2.79
C ALA A 50 0.02 -0.87 3.29
N ASP A 51 0.05 0.42 2.94
CA ASP A 51 -0.95 1.36 3.44
C ASP A 51 -2.32 1.10 2.85
N TYR A 52 -2.38 0.91 1.53
CA TYR A 52 -3.61 0.52 0.84
C TYR A 52 -3.37 -0.53 -0.23
N ILE A 53 -4.28 -1.49 -0.33
CA ILE A 53 -4.39 -2.43 -1.44
C ILE A 53 -5.72 -2.22 -2.13
N LEU A 54 -5.65 -1.98 -3.44
CA LEU A 54 -6.80 -1.86 -4.31
C LEU A 54 -7.21 -3.24 -4.80
N VAL A 55 -8.48 -3.58 -4.57
CA VAL A 55 -9.06 -4.88 -4.94
C VAL A 55 -10.23 -4.64 -5.85
N TYR A 56 -10.23 -5.25 -7.02
CA TYR A 56 -11.34 -5.19 -7.97
C TYR A 56 -11.76 -6.60 -8.34
N LYS A 57 -13.06 -6.91 -8.27
CA LYS A 57 -13.60 -8.26 -8.54
C LYS A 57 -12.88 -9.37 -7.76
N ASN A 58 -12.62 -9.10 -6.48
CA ASN A 58 -11.89 -10.00 -5.59
C ASN A 58 -10.42 -10.29 -6.00
N HIS A 59 -9.87 -9.49 -6.91
CA HIS A 59 -8.48 -9.55 -7.36
C HIS A 59 -7.72 -8.32 -6.88
N LYS A 60 -6.52 -8.50 -6.32
CA LYS A 60 -5.66 -7.37 -5.94
C LYS A 60 -5.05 -6.80 -7.20
N ILE A 61 -5.33 -5.53 -7.48
CA ILE A 61 -4.87 -4.88 -8.71
C ILE A 61 -3.99 -3.66 -8.47
N GLY A 62 -3.85 -3.19 -7.22
CA GLY A 62 -2.97 -2.08 -6.91
C GLY A 62 -2.46 -2.08 -5.48
N VAL A 63 -1.30 -1.46 -5.27
CA VAL A 63 -0.80 -1.04 -3.95
C VAL A 63 -0.54 0.46 -3.94
N ILE A 64 -0.88 1.12 -2.83
CA ILE A 64 -0.63 2.54 -2.60
C ILE A 64 0.10 2.68 -1.27
N GLU A 65 1.24 3.36 -1.30
CA GLU A 65 2.00 3.77 -0.11
C GLU A 65 1.81 5.28 0.10
N ALA A 66 1.43 5.66 1.31
CA ALA A 66 1.24 7.03 1.74
C ALA A 66 2.54 7.51 2.40
N LYS A 67 3.25 8.47 1.80
CA LYS A 67 4.40 9.09 2.46
C LYS A 67 4.06 10.51 2.89
N ALA A 68 4.55 10.92 4.06
CA ALA A 68 4.54 12.33 4.44
C ALA A 68 5.42 13.13 3.46
N GLU A 69 4.99 14.34 3.10
CA GLU A 69 5.60 15.23 2.07
C GLU A 69 7.11 15.49 2.21
N ASN A 70 7.72 15.11 3.34
CA ASN A 70 9.10 15.43 3.71
C ASN A 70 10.09 14.24 3.61
N LEU A 71 9.71 13.12 2.96
CA LEU A 71 10.57 11.95 2.80
C LEU A 71 10.87 11.62 1.33
N SER A 72 12.12 11.20 1.07
CA SER A 72 12.65 10.88 -0.25
C SER A 72 11.77 9.89 -1.03
N VAL A 73 11.25 10.36 -2.16
CA VAL A 73 10.33 9.65 -3.08
C VAL A 73 10.84 8.28 -3.51
N THR A 74 12.16 8.15 -3.69
CA THR A 74 12.85 6.98 -4.25
C THR A 74 12.70 5.71 -3.41
N GLU A 75 12.63 5.82 -2.08
CA GLU A 75 12.47 4.63 -1.22
C GLU A 75 11.04 4.08 -1.28
N GLY A 76 10.03 4.96 -1.43
CA GLY A 76 8.63 4.55 -1.53
C GLY A 76 8.32 3.78 -2.82
N VAL A 77 8.89 4.19 -3.95
CA VAL A 77 8.74 3.47 -5.23
C VAL A 77 9.28 2.04 -5.12
N ALA A 78 10.47 1.88 -4.51
CA ALA A 78 11.11 0.58 -4.38
C ALA A 78 10.28 -0.37 -3.50
N GLN A 79 9.73 0.15 -2.40
CA GLN A 79 8.85 -0.59 -1.50
C GLN A 79 7.54 -0.99 -2.17
N ALA A 80 6.85 -0.07 -2.84
CA ALA A 80 5.62 -0.35 -3.57
C ALA A 80 5.82 -1.42 -4.67
N LYS A 81 6.91 -1.33 -5.44
CA LYS A 81 7.29 -2.35 -6.44
C LYS A 81 7.55 -3.71 -5.81
N ALA A 82 8.27 -3.75 -4.69
CA ALA A 82 8.54 -4.99 -3.97
C ALA A 82 7.24 -5.64 -3.45
N TYR A 83 6.27 -4.84 -2.99
CA TYR A 83 4.97 -5.34 -2.52
C TYR A 83 4.14 -5.89 -3.66
N ALA A 84 4.09 -5.20 -4.79
CA ALA A 84 3.35 -5.69 -5.95
C ALA A 84 3.93 -6.98 -6.51
N GLN A 85 5.26 -7.13 -6.57
CA GLN A 85 5.88 -8.40 -6.94
C GLN A 85 5.49 -9.54 -5.98
N LYS A 86 5.46 -9.29 -4.67
CA LYS A 86 5.11 -10.31 -3.67
C LYS A 86 3.63 -10.67 -3.67
N LEU A 87 2.76 -9.72 -4.00
CA LEU A 87 1.31 -9.90 -4.04
C LEU A 87 0.79 -10.30 -5.42
N HIS A 88 1.68 -10.45 -6.42
CA HIS A 88 1.34 -10.66 -7.82
C HIS A 88 0.36 -9.60 -8.36
N ILE A 89 0.64 -8.33 -8.09
CA ILE A 89 -0.16 -7.19 -8.51
C ILE A 89 0.51 -6.53 -9.71
N ASP A 90 -0.26 -6.26 -10.77
CA ASP A 90 0.25 -5.66 -12.01
C ASP A 90 0.50 -4.15 -11.93
N TYR A 91 -0.17 -3.42 -11.02
CA TYR A 91 -0.07 -1.95 -10.93
C TYR A 91 0.39 -1.45 -9.56
N THR A 92 1.25 -0.43 -9.54
CA THR A 92 1.75 0.21 -8.32
C THR A 92 1.60 1.72 -8.40
N TYR A 93 1.08 2.34 -7.34
CA TYR A 93 0.91 3.78 -7.26
C TYR A 93 1.60 4.33 -6.01
N GLN A 94 2.14 5.54 -6.11
CA GLN A 94 2.69 6.29 -4.99
C GLN A 94 2.02 7.66 -4.94
N SER A 95 1.58 8.09 -3.76
CA SER A 95 0.94 9.38 -3.56
C SER A 95 1.65 10.18 -2.45
N PHE A 96 1.80 11.48 -2.70
CA PHE A 96 2.25 12.50 -1.76
C PHE A 96 1.03 13.17 -1.11
#